data_AF-A0A1J1LTR6-F1
#
_entry.id   AF-A0A1J1LTR6-F1
#
_cell.length_a   1.000
_cell.length_b   1.000
_cell.length_c   1.000
_cell.angle_alpha   90.00
_cell.angle_beta   90.00
_cell.angle_gamma   90.00
#
_symmetry.space_group_name_H-M   'P 1'
#
loop_
_entity.id
_entity.type
_entity.pdbx_description
1 polymer ?
#
loop_
_entity_poly.entity_id
_entity_poly.type
_entity_poly.pdbx_seq_one_letter_code
_entity_poly.pdbx_strand_id
1 'polypeptide(L)'
;MILTKNNVFDVETGLFGLERGRSNRDFSKEGSWGKNKFNNAFPVSLSCYMARRGLKLVYLKLDTNTQIKHEKIDVSSIFGLDPFASELFFSFETDFTPYRTIVTGKFPRTDLVTLNKSTKSACLQSLEVKLTALPDNSTYKLPETQYGCEIVVRPTTIIYLALGIAYKLKDSPELLLDYLDPTSIRRLSTWWDVDNVISYILDLANDLDRILISVLDLQEPFVLQPVWKTIGRTAKLHENCLDIFVWSDFAFTRLFFNAAREALGKKQEIDRYGRSIIWLSRMLLDFALEGRIPHADIIKTLAYNAQTDKAFALNGANTNRYMACTELTSPRIKKDEIKNIVLGGGQNFLSPERRFDAALLSNPELFN
;
A
#
# COMPACT_ATOMS: atom_id res chain seq x y z
N MET A 1 23.55 -30.45 -43.77
CA MET A 1 24.10 -30.04 -42.45
C MET A 1 23.03 -29.17 -41.81
N ILE A 2 22.23 -29.77 -40.92
CA ILE A 2 21.05 -29.17 -40.32
C ILE A 2 21.53 -28.14 -39.29
N LEU A 3 21.15 -26.88 -39.48
CA LEU A 3 21.33 -25.82 -38.49
C LEU A 3 20.45 -26.17 -37.28
N THR A 4 21.07 -26.69 -36.23
CA THR A 4 20.44 -26.90 -34.93
C THR A 4 20.05 -25.55 -34.36
N LYS A 5 18.74 -25.39 -34.13
CA LYS A 5 18.13 -24.29 -33.38
C LYS A 5 18.93 -24.05 -32.10
N ASN A 6 19.31 -22.79 -31.88
CA ASN A 6 19.89 -22.31 -30.64
C ASN A 6 19.02 -22.77 -29.46
N ASN A 7 19.65 -23.45 -28.50
CA ASN A 7 19.09 -23.74 -27.18
C ASN A 7 18.70 -22.43 -26.51
N VAL A 8 17.40 -22.10 -26.51
CA VAL A 8 16.82 -21.21 -25.51
C VAL A 8 16.91 -21.99 -24.21
N PHE A 9 17.69 -21.52 -23.24
CA PHE A 9 17.60 -22.03 -21.88
C PHE A 9 16.12 -21.96 -21.47
N ASP A 10 15.52 -23.11 -21.16
CA ASP A 10 14.10 -23.21 -20.81
C ASP A 10 13.91 -22.55 -19.44
N VAL A 11 13.63 -21.24 -19.46
CA VAL A 11 13.40 -20.47 -18.23
C VAL A 11 12.12 -21.02 -17.60
N GLU A 12 12.22 -21.52 -16.37
CA GLU A 12 11.06 -22.05 -15.66
C GLU A 12 9.98 -20.97 -15.49
N THR A 13 8.72 -21.37 -15.63
CA THR A 13 7.58 -20.47 -15.43
C THR A 13 7.59 -19.90 -14.01
N GLY A 14 7.49 -18.57 -13.89
CA GLY A 14 7.54 -17.95 -12.57
C GLY A 14 7.49 -16.43 -12.55
N LEU A 15 7.65 -15.87 -11.35
CA LEU A 15 7.85 -14.45 -11.11
C LEU A 15 9.27 -14.24 -10.57
N PHE A 16 10.00 -13.30 -11.15
CA PHE A 16 11.37 -12.96 -10.76
C PHE A 16 11.51 -12.68 -9.24
N GLY A 17 12.47 -13.32 -8.57
CA GLY A 17 12.70 -13.17 -7.13
C GLY A 17 11.68 -13.88 -6.23
N LEU A 18 10.65 -14.52 -6.82
CA LEU A 18 9.65 -15.35 -6.15
C LEU A 18 9.79 -16.83 -6.55
N GLU A 19 11.02 -17.29 -6.70
CA GLU A 19 11.32 -18.68 -7.01
C GLU A 19 10.78 -19.65 -5.94
N ARG A 20 10.65 -20.93 -6.31
CA ARG A 20 10.09 -21.96 -5.45
C ARG A 20 10.78 -21.99 -4.07
N GLY A 21 9.99 -21.95 -3.00
CA GLY A 21 10.50 -21.93 -1.62
C GLY A 21 10.87 -20.55 -1.07
N ARG A 22 10.67 -19.47 -1.84
CA ARG A 22 10.78 -18.07 -1.38
C ARG A 22 9.44 -17.43 -1.07
N SER A 23 8.32 -18.07 -1.36
CA SER A 23 7.00 -17.56 -1.00
C SER A 23 5.98 -18.66 -0.68
N ASN A 24 4.87 -18.29 -0.05
CA ASN A 24 3.74 -19.21 0.18
C ASN A 24 2.87 -19.42 -1.08
N ARG A 25 3.31 -18.91 -2.24
CA ARG A 25 2.72 -19.10 -3.57
C ARG A 25 3.76 -19.75 -4.49
N ASP A 26 3.30 -20.66 -5.35
CA ASP A 26 4.17 -21.40 -6.27
C ASP A 26 3.85 -20.98 -7.71
N PHE A 27 4.65 -20.07 -8.27
CA PHE A 27 4.39 -19.48 -9.59
C PHE A 27 4.79 -20.38 -10.77
N SER A 28 5.35 -21.56 -10.51
CA SER A 28 5.43 -22.64 -11.51
C SER A 28 4.05 -23.24 -11.82
N LYS A 29 3.04 -22.97 -10.98
CA LYS A 29 1.70 -23.55 -11.07
C LYS A 29 0.66 -22.49 -11.43
N GLU A 30 -0.18 -22.80 -12.40
CA GLU A 30 -1.29 -21.95 -12.87
C GLU A 30 -2.17 -21.40 -11.73
N GLY A 31 -2.45 -22.21 -10.71
CA GLY A 31 -3.26 -21.81 -9.55
C GLY A 31 -2.72 -20.63 -8.72
N SER A 32 -1.47 -20.21 -8.94
CA SER A 32 -0.88 -19.02 -8.31
C SER A 32 -1.02 -17.74 -9.14
N TRP A 33 -1.50 -17.83 -10.38
CA TRP A 33 -1.64 -16.70 -11.32
C TRP A 33 -3.03 -16.06 -11.33
N GLY A 34 -3.95 -16.58 -10.52
CA GLY A 34 -5.28 -16.02 -10.38
C GLY A 34 -5.27 -14.57 -9.88
N LYS A 35 -6.35 -13.84 -10.19
CA LYS A 35 -6.57 -12.41 -9.95
C LYS A 35 -5.93 -11.81 -8.69
N ASN A 36 -6.27 -12.32 -7.51
CA ASN A 36 -5.82 -11.73 -6.24
C ASN A 36 -4.39 -12.19 -5.86
N LYS A 37 -3.88 -13.23 -6.52
CA LYS A 37 -2.54 -13.75 -6.27
C LYS A 37 -1.51 -13.02 -7.12
N PHE A 38 -1.71 -12.96 -8.44
CA PHE A 38 -0.78 -12.27 -9.34
C PHE A 38 -0.68 -10.77 -9.01
N ASN A 39 -1.80 -10.07 -8.87
CA ASN A 39 -1.79 -8.61 -8.62
C ASN A 39 -1.14 -8.22 -7.28
N ASN A 40 -1.11 -9.12 -6.29
CA ASN A 40 -0.42 -8.89 -5.03
C ASN A 40 1.08 -9.28 -5.10
N ALA A 41 1.44 -10.25 -5.95
CA ALA A 41 2.81 -10.76 -6.06
C ALA A 41 3.67 -10.06 -7.11
N PHE A 42 3.08 -9.62 -8.22
CA PHE A 42 3.80 -8.86 -9.25
C PHE A 42 4.52 -7.61 -8.70
N PRO A 43 3.93 -6.81 -7.79
CA PRO A 43 4.62 -5.72 -7.10
C PRO A 43 5.92 -6.12 -6.39
N VAL A 44 5.94 -7.30 -5.77
CA VAL A 44 7.13 -7.85 -5.11
C VAL A 44 8.18 -8.25 -6.14
N SER A 45 7.76 -8.95 -7.20
CA SER A 45 8.62 -9.33 -8.32
C SER A 45 9.26 -8.12 -9.01
N LEU A 46 8.47 -7.07 -9.27
CA LEU A 46 8.95 -5.80 -9.82
C LEU A 46 9.96 -5.14 -8.87
N SER A 47 9.73 -5.16 -7.56
CA SER A 47 10.68 -4.64 -6.57
C SER A 47 12.01 -5.41 -6.63
N CYS A 48 11.98 -6.75 -6.68
CA CYS A 48 13.17 -7.56 -6.87
C CYS A 48 13.90 -7.21 -8.17
N TYR A 49 13.17 -7.07 -9.29
CA TYR A 49 13.77 -6.72 -10.58
C TYR A 49 14.42 -5.32 -10.56
N MET A 50 13.75 -4.33 -9.97
CA MET A 50 14.32 -2.99 -9.77
C MET A 50 15.58 -3.03 -8.91
N ALA A 51 15.61 -3.84 -7.84
CA ALA A 51 16.81 -4.05 -7.04
C ALA A 51 17.95 -4.67 -7.85
N ARG A 52 17.66 -5.68 -8.69
CA ARG A 52 18.66 -6.28 -9.60
C ARG A 52 19.25 -5.24 -10.56
N ARG A 53 18.44 -4.27 -10.97
CA ARG A 53 18.84 -3.15 -11.83
C ARG A 53 19.55 -2.02 -11.09
N GLY A 54 19.76 -2.13 -9.77
CA GLY A 54 20.35 -1.09 -8.95
C GLY A 54 19.44 0.13 -8.76
N LEU A 55 18.13 -0.01 -8.99
CA LEU A 55 17.17 1.09 -8.88
C LEU A 55 16.54 1.12 -7.49
N LYS A 56 16.73 2.25 -6.79
CA LYS A 56 16.00 2.57 -5.57
C LYS A 56 14.56 2.98 -5.87
N LEU A 57 13.63 2.64 -4.98
CA LEU A 57 12.21 2.98 -5.12
C LEU A 57 11.96 4.44 -4.71
N VAL A 58 10.90 5.06 -5.23
CA VAL A 58 10.49 6.40 -4.78
C VAL A 58 9.86 6.26 -3.40
N TYR A 59 10.39 6.95 -2.39
CA TYR A 59 9.86 6.90 -1.03
C TYR A 59 9.17 8.21 -0.68
N LEU A 60 7.90 8.13 -0.31
CA LEU A 60 7.06 9.26 0.07
C LEU A 60 7.02 9.33 1.60
N LYS A 61 7.64 10.38 2.15
CA LYS A 61 7.77 10.64 3.58
C LYS A 61 6.96 11.86 3.99
N LEU A 62 6.48 11.86 5.23
CA LEU A 62 5.92 13.06 5.84
C LEU A 62 7.09 13.91 6.37
N ASP A 63 7.02 15.23 6.16
CA ASP A 63 7.94 16.18 6.76
C ASP A 63 7.33 16.91 7.98
N THR A 64 8.12 17.76 8.63
CA THR A 64 7.69 18.53 9.81
C THR A 64 6.59 19.55 9.52
N ASN A 65 6.38 19.91 8.26
CA ASN A 65 5.33 20.81 7.80
C ASN A 65 4.07 20.04 7.33
N THR A 66 4.00 18.73 7.60
CA THR A 66 2.95 17.82 7.13
C THR A 66 2.84 17.73 5.60
N GLN A 67 3.92 17.99 4.88
CA GLN A 67 4.00 17.83 3.43
C GLN A 67 4.67 16.52 3.05
N ILE A 68 4.41 16.08 1.81
CA ILE A 68 5.06 14.90 1.26
C ILE A 68 6.41 15.30 0.66
N LYS A 69 7.47 14.68 1.19
CA LYS A 69 8.82 14.75 0.65
C LYS A 69 9.15 13.47 -0.10
N HIS A 70 9.82 13.59 -1.25
CA HIS A 70 10.30 12.45 -2.03
C HIS A 70 11.74 12.14 -1.67
N GLU A 71 12.00 10.87 -1.36
CA GLU A 71 13.32 10.31 -1.16
C GLU A 71 13.48 9.02 -1.98
N LYS A 72 14.62 8.35 -1.83
CA LYS A 72 14.89 7.05 -2.44
C LYS A 72 15.14 6.02 -1.35
N ILE A 73 14.56 4.84 -1.51
CA ILE A 73 14.71 3.73 -0.55
C ILE A 73 15.16 2.46 -1.25
N ASP A 74 16.10 1.76 -0.61
CA ASP A 74 16.56 0.45 -1.06
C ASP A 74 15.49 -0.61 -0.79
N VAL A 75 15.36 -1.56 -1.71
CA VAL A 75 14.38 -2.66 -1.59
C VAL A 75 14.67 -3.51 -0.35
N SER A 76 15.93 -3.61 0.08
CA SER A 76 16.30 -4.29 1.31
C SER A 76 15.69 -3.66 2.55
N SER A 77 15.59 -2.33 2.61
CA SER A 77 14.91 -1.60 3.69
C SER A 77 13.40 -1.82 3.69
N ILE A 78 12.81 -2.14 2.54
CA ILE A 78 11.37 -2.45 2.40
C ILE A 78 11.07 -3.88 2.83
N PHE A 79 11.95 -4.83 2.52
CA PHE A 79 11.75 -6.24 2.85
C PHE A 79 12.34 -6.65 4.19
N GLY A 80 13.20 -5.82 4.78
CA GLY A 80 13.93 -6.08 6.02
C GLY A 80 15.20 -6.93 5.84
N LEU A 81 15.47 -7.42 4.63
CA LEU A 81 16.66 -8.18 4.23
C LEU A 81 16.97 -7.91 2.76
N ASP A 82 18.16 -8.31 2.31
CA ASP A 82 18.50 -8.32 0.88
C ASP A 82 17.41 -9.04 0.05
N PRO A 83 16.92 -8.48 -1.06
CA PRO A 83 15.83 -9.08 -1.84
C PRO A 83 16.17 -10.46 -2.42
N PHE A 84 17.45 -10.81 -2.52
CA PHE A 84 17.96 -12.08 -2.99
C PHE A 84 18.52 -12.98 -1.88
N ALA A 85 18.49 -12.54 -0.62
CA ALA A 85 18.88 -13.38 0.53
C ALA A 85 18.09 -14.69 0.52
N SER A 86 18.76 -15.79 0.81
CA SER A 86 18.19 -17.15 0.76
C SER A 86 17.12 -17.38 1.84
N GLU A 87 17.23 -16.64 2.93
CA GLU A 87 16.43 -16.68 4.15
C GLU A 87 15.20 -15.78 4.07
N LEU A 88 15.15 -14.82 3.15
CA LEU A 88 13.98 -13.98 2.93
C LEU A 88 12.84 -14.81 2.34
N PHE A 89 11.66 -14.69 2.95
CA PHE A 89 10.46 -15.38 2.50
C PHE A 89 9.25 -14.43 2.46
N PHE A 90 8.50 -14.49 1.36
CA PHE A 90 7.33 -13.67 1.11
C PHE A 90 6.05 -14.43 1.45
N SER A 91 5.40 -14.04 2.55
CA SER A 91 4.14 -14.65 3.01
C SER A 91 2.97 -13.73 2.67
N PHE A 92 2.29 -14.04 1.58
CA PHE A 92 1.12 -13.28 1.13
C PHE A 92 -0.13 -13.61 1.97
N GLU A 93 -1.01 -12.64 2.16
CA GLU A 93 -2.30 -12.80 2.87
C GLU A 93 -2.14 -13.47 4.25
N THR A 94 -1.14 -13.02 5.00
CA THR A 94 -0.74 -13.60 6.29
C THR A 94 -0.82 -12.56 7.41
N ASP A 95 -0.87 -13.04 8.64
CA ASP A 95 -0.89 -12.22 9.86
C ASP A 95 0.52 -11.70 10.19
N PHE A 96 0.69 -10.39 10.34
CA PHE A 96 1.90 -9.83 10.96
C PHE A 96 1.88 -10.03 12.47
N THR A 97 2.47 -11.14 12.92
CA THR A 97 2.33 -11.60 14.31
C THR A 97 2.79 -10.64 15.42
N PRO A 98 3.74 -9.70 15.21
CA PRO A 98 4.13 -8.74 16.25
C PRO A 98 2.97 -7.91 16.81
N TYR A 99 1.94 -7.61 16.01
CA TYR A 99 0.80 -6.80 16.45
C TYR A 99 -0.27 -7.60 17.21
N ARG A 100 -0.14 -8.93 17.36
CA ARG A 100 -1.16 -9.76 18.02
C ARG A 100 -1.43 -9.35 19.46
N THR A 101 -0.42 -8.86 20.19
CA THR A 101 -0.55 -8.49 21.60
C THR A 101 -1.43 -7.27 21.83
N ILE A 102 -1.62 -6.45 20.80
CA ILE A 102 -2.35 -5.17 20.85
C ILE A 102 -3.68 -5.20 20.07
N VAL A 103 -4.16 -6.39 19.68
CA VAL A 103 -5.43 -6.57 18.95
C VAL A 103 -6.44 -7.32 19.81
N THR A 104 -7.68 -6.83 19.82
CA THR A 104 -8.82 -7.56 20.39
C THR A 104 -9.53 -8.36 19.30
N GLY A 105 -9.84 -9.63 19.58
CA GLY A 105 -10.59 -10.51 18.68
C GLY A 105 -9.76 -11.09 17.53
N LYS A 106 -10.40 -11.32 16.37
CA LYS A 106 -9.75 -11.93 15.20
C LYS A 106 -8.74 -10.98 14.59
N PHE A 107 -7.50 -11.44 14.44
CA PHE A 107 -6.42 -10.69 13.83
C PHE A 107 -6.62 -10.55 12.30
N PRO A 108 -6.54 -9.34 11.72
CA PRO A 108 -6.70 -9.17 10.29
C PRO A 108 -5.42 -9.55 9.54
N ARG A 109 -5.57 -10.16 8.36
CA ARG A 109 -4.45 -10.43 7.43
C ARG A 109 -4.07 -9.18 6.67
N THR A 110 -2.79 -9.03 6.34
CA THR A 110 -2.29 -8.01 5.40
C THR A 110 -1.91 -8.63 4.06
N ASP A 111 -1.68 -7.82 3.03
CA ASP A 111 -1.35 -8.29 1.68
C ASP A 111 -0.03 -9.06 1.64
N LEU A 112 1.00 -8.57 2.34
CA LEU A 112 2.33 -9.16 2.37
C LEU A 112 3.00 -9.02 3.74
N VAL A 113 3.55 -10.14 4.22
CA VAL A 113 4.50 -10.18 5.33
C VAL A 113 5.81 -10.78 4.82
N THR A 114 6.95 -10.11 5.06
CA THR A 114 8.27 -10.72 4.85
C THR A 114 8.73 -11.42 6.12
N LEU A 115 9.36 -12.58 5.97
CA LEU A 115 9.83 -13.43 7.06
C LEU A 115 11.30 -13.76 6.87
N ASN A 116 12.01 -13.96 7.98
CA ASN A 116 13.35 -14.55 7.99
C ASN A 116 13.27 -16.04 8.37
N LYS A 117 13.49 -16.92 7.38
CA LYS A 117 13.45 -18.38 7.56
C LYS A 117 14.49 -18.89 8.56
N SER A 118 15.63 -18.21 8.68
CA SER A 118 16.71 -18.60 9.59
C SER A 118 16.35 -18.36 11.06
N THR A 119 15.41 -17.46 11.35
CA THR A 119 15.01 -17.08 12.72
C THR A 119 13.61 -17.60 13.06
N LYS A 120 13.34 -18.88 12.82
CA LYS A 120 12.02 -19.50 13.03
C LYS A 120 10.88 -18.73 12.34
N SER A 121 11.14 -18.19 11.15
CA SER A 121 10.18 -17.38 10.38
C SER A 121 9.69 -16.14 11.14
N ALA A 122 10.58 -15.46 11.87
CA ALA A 122 10.27 -14.17 12.49
C ALA A 122 9.82 -13.16 11.43
N CYS A 123 8.78 -12.38 11.76
CA CYS A 123 8.29 -11.33 10.88
C CYS A 123 9.30 -10.18 10.79
N LEU A 124 9.53 -9.70 9.57
CA LEU A 124 10.42 -8.59 9.27
C LEU A 124 9.61 -7.33 8.98
N GLN A 125 8.77 -7.36 7.95
CA GLN A 125 7.97 -6.22 7.50
C GLN A 125 6.54 -6.65 7.15
N SER A 126 5.59 -5.71 7.24
CA SER A 126 4.21 -5.86 6.81
C SER A 126 3.87 -4.76 5.82
N LEU A 127 3.41 -5.12 4.63
CA LEU A 127 3.16 -4.18 3.54
C LEU A 127 1.76 -4.38 2.95
N GLU A 128 1.05 -3.27 2.77
CA GLU A 128 -0.14 -3.22 1.92
C GLU A 128 0.30 -3.04 0.46
N VAL A 129 -0.36 -3.71 -0.48
CA VAL A 129 0.01 -3.67 -1.90
C VAL A 129 -1.08 -2.96 -2.72
N LYS A 130 -0.68 -1.96 -3.51
CA LYS A 130 -1.58 -1.16 -4.35
C LYS A 130 -1.05 -1.05 -5.78
N LEU A 131 -1.43 -2.00 -6.63
CA LEU A 131 -1.12 -1.91 -8.06
C LEU A 131 -2.07 -0.94 -8.78
N THR A 132 -1.56 0.22 -9.22
CA THR A 132 -2.41 1.31 -9.71
C THR A 132 -2.12 1.71 -11.17
N ALA A 133 -3.18 2.00 -11.92
CA ALA A 133 -3.10 2.40 -13.32
C ALA A 133 -2.75 3.88 -13.46
N LEU A 134 -1.92 4.21 -14.45
CA LEU A 134 -1.50 5.58 -14.76
C LEU A 134 -1.69 5.86 -16.27
N PRO A 135 -2.41 6.91 -16.69
CA PRO A 135 -3.32 7.74 -15.90
C PRO A 135 -4.60 7.00 -15.50
N ASP A 136 -5.27 7.52 -14.48
CA ASP A 136 -6.62 7.12 -14.13
C ASP A 136 -7.70 7.87 -14.94
N ASN A 137 -8.98 7.59 -14.65
CA ASN A 137 -10.11 8.22 -15.32
C ASN A 137 -10.21 9.74 -15.13
N SER A 138 -9.62 10.30 -14.07
CA SER A 138 -9.68 11.74 -13.79
C SER A 138 -8.60 12.53 -14.54
N THR A 139 -7.50 11.88 -14.93
CA THR A 139 -6.31 12.56 -15.47
C THR A 139 -5.94 12.15 -16.90
N TYR A 140 -6.58 11.14 -17.49
CA TYR A 140 -6.18 10.61 -18.82
C TYR A 140 -6.23 11.61 -19.99
N LYS A 141 -6.94 12.72 -19.85
CA LYS A 141 -7.04 13.81 -20.85
C LYS A 141 -6.06 14.96 -20.59
N LEU A 142 -5.32 14.93 -19.49
CA LEU A 142 -4.37 15.97 -19.12
C LEU A 142 -2.99 15.71 -19.74
N PRO A 143 -2.06 16.67 -19.68
CA PRO A 143 -0.66 16.41 -19.97
C PRO A 143 -0.07 15.34 -19.04
N GLU A 144 0.95 14.60 -19.49
CA GLU A 144 1.53 13.50 -18.71
C GLU A 144 2.11 13.94 -17.35
N THR A 145 2.54 15.20 -17.24
CA THR A 145 3.02 15.79 -15.98
C THR A 145 1.91 15.89 -14.92
N GLN A 146 0.64 15.85 -15.34
CA GLN A 146 -0.54 15.88 -14.49
C GLN A 146 -1.23 14.51 -14.38
N TYR A 147 -0.62 13.44 -14.88
CA TYR A 147 -1.15 12.09 -14.71
C TYR A 147 -1.10 11.66 -13.25
N GLY A 148 -2.17 11.02 -12.79
CA GLY A 148 -2.24 10.45 -11.46
C GLY A 148 -2.94 9.09 -11.46
N CYS A 149 -2.85 8.43 -10.32
CA CYS A 149 -3.38 7.08 -10.12
C CYS A 149 -4.60 7.14 -9.18
N GLU A 150 -5.65 6.37 -9.48
CA GLU A 150 -6.65 6.09 -8.46
C GLU A 150 -6.08 5.10 -7.44
N ILE A 151 -6.21 5.42 -6.15
CA ILE A 151 -5.89 4.51 -5.05
C ILE A 151 -7.15 4.19 -4.25
N VAL A 152 -7.42 2.90 -4.06
CA VAL A 152 -8.57 2.41 -3.29
C VAL A 152 -8.07 1.74 -2.01
N VAL A 153 -8.55 2.24 -0.87
CA VAL A 153 -8.09 1.84 0.47
C VAL A 153 -9.17 1.03 1.17
N ARG A 154 -8.80 -0.11 1.74
CA ARG A 154 -9.71 -0.98 2.50
C ARG A 154 -9.65 -0.61 3.99
N PRO A 155 -10.68 -0.92 4.79
CA PRO A 155 -10.61 -0.71 6.24
C PRO A 155 -9.40 -1.40 6.88
N THR A 156 -9.03 -2.59 6.40
CA THR A 156 -7.83 -3.31 6.87
C THR A 156 -6.55 -2.49 6.78
N THR A 157 -6.41 -1.65 5.75
CA THR A 157 -5.27 -0.73 5.63
C THR A 157 -5.26 0.29 6.77
N ILE A 158 -6.42 0.84 7.14
CA ILE A 158 -6.52 1.79 8.28
C ILE A 158 -6.22 1.07 9.60
N ILE A 159 -6.65 -0.19 9.74
CA ILE A 159 -6.34 -1.00 10.92
C ILE A 159 -4.84 -1.24 11.05
N TYR A 160 -4.16 -1.63 9.96
CA TYR A 160 -2.71 -1.84 9.99
C TYR A 160 -1.93 -0.54 10.18
N LEU A 161 -2.43 0.59 9.68
CA LEU A 161 -1.88 1.91 9.97
C LEU A 161 -1.96 2.23 11.48
N ALA A 162 -3.13 2.02 12.09
CA ALA A 162 -3.32 2.23 13.53
C ALA A 162 -2.43 1.28 14.35
N LEU A 163 -2.35 0.00 13.98
CA LEU A 163 -1.48 -0.98 14.65
C LEU A 163 0.00 -0.62 14.54
N GLY A 164 0.44 -0.16 13.37
CA GLY A 164 1.83 0.27 13.16
C GLY A 164 2.20 1.48 14.03
N ILE A 165 1.33 2.48 14.14
CA ILE A 165 1.55 3.64 15.00
C ILE A 165 1.49 3.23 16.49
N ALA A 166 0.46 2.49 16.89
CA ALA A 166 0.30 2.00 18.26
C ALA A 166 1.49 1.15 18.72
N TYR A 167 1.98 0.25 17.87
CA TYR A 167 3.10 -0.63 18.22
C TYR A 167 4.42 0.13 18.40
N LYS A 168 4.66 1.20 17.63
CA LYS A 168 5.80 2.11 17.81
C LYS A 168 5.74 2.84 19.16
N LEU A 169 4.53 3.15 19.62
CA LEU A 169 4.28 3.90 20.86
C LEU A 169 3.89 3.01 22.04
N LYS A 170 4.05 1.69 21.93
CA LYS A 170 3.57 0.74 22.95
C LYS A 170 4.21 0.91 24.32
N ASP A 171 5.44 1.43 24.34
CA ASP A 171 6.22 1.67 25.55
C ASP A 171 6.06 3.13 26.05
N SER A 172 5.28 3.96 25.34
CA SER A 172 4.95 5.35 25.72
C SER A 172 3.52 5.73 25.29
N PRO A 173 2.48 4.95 25.68
CA PRO A 173 1.09 5.21 25.27
C PRO A 173 0.54 6.54 25.78
N GLU A 174 1.10 7.09 26.86
CA GLU A 174 0.77 8.41 27.39
C GLU A 174 0.93 9.54 26.36
N LEU A 175 1.88 9.41 25.42
CA LEU A 175 2.04 10.38 24.33
C LEU A 175 0.78 10.47 23.46
N LEU A 176 0.09 9.35 23.25
CA LEU A 176 -1.19 9.36 22.52
C LEU A 176 -2.26 10.11 23.33
N LEU A 177 -2.28 9.93 24.66
CA LEU A 177 -3.24 10.59 25.55
C LEU A 177 -2.99 12.09 25.68
N ASP A 178 -1.74 12.54 25.62
CA ASP A 178 -1.40 13.97 25.70
C ASP A 178 -2.02 14.78 24.55
N TYR A 179 -2.17 14.16 23.38
CA TYR A 179 -2.77 14.80 22.21
C TYR A 179 -4.23 14.43 22.00
N LEU A 180 -4.62 13.16 22.22
CA LEU A 180 -6.00 12.68 22.09
C LEU A 180 -6.75 12.79 23.43
N ASP A 181 -6.48 13.83 24.22
CA ASP A 181 -6.88 13.91 25.64
C ASP A 181 -8.31 13.42 25.90
N PRO A 182 -8.48 12.44 26.79
CA PRO A 182 -9.78 11.97 27.22
C PRO A 182 -10.70 13.09 27.74
N THR A 183 -10.23 14.22 28.27
CA THR A 183 -11.14 15.28 28.78
C THR A 183 -11.67 16.23 27.71
N SER A 184 -10.92 16.46 26.63
CA SER A 184 -11.40 17.15 25.43
C SER A 184 -12.25 16.22 24.53
N ILE A 185 -11.86 14.95 24.41
CA ILE A 185 -12.52 13.95 23.55
C ILE A 185 -13.69 13.21 24.24
N ARG A 186 -13.78 13.13 25.58
CA ARG A 186 -14.98 12.59 26.29
C ARG A 186 -16.25 13.42 26.12
N ARG A 187 -16.18 14.63 25.54
CA ARG A 187 -17.41 15.30 25.07
C ARG A 187 -18.07 14.54 23.91
N LEU A 188 -17.32 13.70 23.21
CA LEU A 188 -17.83 12.59 22.42
C LEU A 188 -18.19 11.42 23.35
N SER A 189 -19.14 11.61 24.27
CA SER A 189 -19.72 10.47 25.03
C SER A 189 -20.30 9.40 24.10
N THR A 190 -20.56 9.78 22.85
CA THR A 190 -21.24 9.01 21.81
C THR A 190 -20.50 9.14 20.47
N TRP A 191 -19.43 8.35 20.27
CA TRP A 191 -18.73 8.31 18.96
C TRP A 191 -19.64 7.89 17.81
N TRP A 192 -20.80 7.28 18.08
CA TRP A 192 -21.80 6.92 17.08
C TRP A 192 -22.71 8.09 16.66
N ASP A 193 -22.71 9.20 17.41
CA ASP A 193 -23.55 10.37 17.14
C ASP A 193 -22.87 11.28 16.12
N VAL A 194 -23.45 11.34 14.91
CA VAL A 194 -22.92 12.10 13.78
C VAL A 194 -22.82 13.59 14.09
N ASP A 195 -23.86 14.16 14.70
CA ASP A 195 -23.98 15.60 14.93
C ASP A 195 -22.94 16.07 15.96
N ASN A 196 -22.61 15.21 16.91
CA ASN A 196 -21.54 15.47 17.87
C ASN A 196 -20.16 15.34 17.21
N VAL A 197 -19.89 14.20 16.55
CA VAL A 197 -18.55 13.86 16.08
C VAL A 197 -18.07 14.74 14.93
N ILE A 198 -18.97 15.18 14.04
CA ILE A 198 -18.56 15.91 12.84
C ILE A 198 -17.75 17.17 13.15
N SER A 199 -18.13 17.88 14.23
CA SER A 199 -17.48 19.12 14.65
C SER A 199 -16.02 18.93 15.10
N TYR A 200 -15.63 17.70 15.47
CA TYR A 200 -14.30 17.39 15.98
C TYR A 200 -13.38 16.71 14.97
N ILE A 201 -13.84 16.35 13.77
CA ILE A 201 -12.99 15.62 12.80
C ILE A 201 -11.71 16.41 12.46
N LEU A 202 -11.80 17.73 12.35
CA LEU A 202 -10.64 18.59 12.08
C LEU A 202 -9.68 18.64 13.28
N ASP A 203 -10.22 18.68 14.50
CA ASP A 203 -9.42 18.64 15.72
C ASP A 203 -8.70 17.30 15.84
N LEU A 204 -9.39 16.17 15.61
CA LEU A 204 -8.79 14.84 15.54
C LEU A 204 -7.67 14.76 14.51
N ALA A 205 -7.88 15.34 13.31
CA ALA A 205 -6.84 15.37 12.28
C ALA A 205 -5.60 16.17 12.73
N ASN A 206 -5.81 17.26 13.46
CA ASN A 206 -4.73 18.10 13.99
C ASN A 206 -4.00 17.43 15.17
N ASP A 207 -4.73 16.73 16.04
CA ASP A 207 -4.16 15.95 17.14
C ASP A 207 -3.27 14.83 16.60
N LEU A 208 -3.77 14.10 15.62
CA LEU A 208 -2.98 13.09 14.92
C LEU A 208 -1.76 13.70 14.22
N ASP A 209 -1.89 14.86 13.56
CA ASP A 209 -0.73 15.54 12.97
C ASP A 209 0.34 15.87 14.02
N ARG A 210 -0.06 16.35 15.21
CA ARG A 210 0.87 16.65 16.31
C ARG A 210 1.56 15.38 16.82
N ILE A 211 0.83 14.28 16.96
CA ILE A 211 1.40 12.97 17.31
C ILE A 211 2.45 12.58 16.26
N LEU A 212 2.07 12.55 14.97
CA LEU A 212 2.97 12.09 13.90
C LEU A 212 4.22 12.96 13.77
N ILE A 213 4.11 14.28 13.98
CA ILE A 213 5.27 15.19 14.00
C ILE A 213 6.18 14.90 15.20
N SER A 214 5.62 14.62 16.38
CA SER A 214 6.40 14.38 17.60
C SER A 214 7.29 13.13 17.52
N VAL A 215 6.92 12.17 16.66
CA VAL A 215 7.65 10.91 16.43
C VAL A 215 7.98 10.67 14.96
N LEU A 216 8.21 11.76 14.21
CA LEU A 216 8.36 11.76 12.76
C LEU A 216 9.48 10.83 12.24
N ASP A 217 10.51 10.63 13.04
CA ASP A 217 11.65 9.75 12.77
C ASP A 217 11.28 8.27 12.80
N LEU A 218 10.17 7.90 13.46
CA LEU A 218 9.68 6.53 13.53
C LEU A 218 8.85 6.11 12.30
N GLN A 219 8.58 7.01 11.35
CA GLN A 219 7.81 6.66 10.14
C GLN A 219 8.52 5.56 9.34
N GLU A 220 7.76 4.58 8.85
CA GLU A 220 8.31 3.39 8.20
C GLU A 220 7.56 3.05 6.91
N PRO A 221 8.17 2.30 5.98
CA PRO A 221 7.49 1.82 4.78
C PRO A 221 6.20 1.06 5.10
N PHE A 222 5.11 1.41 4.43
CA PHE A 222 3.78 0.89 4.74
C PHE A 222 3.01 0.40 3.52
N VAL A 223 2.94 1.21 2.45
CA VAL A 223 2.25 0.84 1.21
C VAL A 223 3.22 0.76 0.05
N LEU A 224 3.27 -0.41 -0.58
CA LEU A 224 3.96 -0.64 -1.85
C LEU A 224 2.99 -0.35 -2.99
N GLN A 225 3.16 0.77 -3.68
CA GLN A 225 2.31 1.21 -4.79
C GLN A 225 3.08 1.24 -6.12
N PRO A 226 3.10 0.13 -6.87
CA PRO A 226 3.53 0.18 -8.26
C PRO A 226 2.54 0.93 -9.13
N VAL A 227 3.09 1.67 -10.09
CA VAL A 227 2.32 2.30 -11.16
C VAL A 227 2.56 1.53 -12.46
N TRP A 228 1.50 1.35 -13.25
CA TRP A 228 1.60 0.82 -14.61
C TRP A 228 1.00 1.81 -15.61
N LYS A 229 1.87 2.39 -16.44
CA LYS A 229 1.55 3.47 -17.37
C LYS A 229 1.05 2.92 -18.71
N THR A 230 -0.08 3.44 -19.16
CA THR A 230 -0.69 3.15 -20.47
C THR A 230 -0.66 4.35 -21.40
N ILE A 231 -0.87 4.10 -22.69
CA ILE A 231 -1.16 5.17 -23.66
C ILE A 231 -2.60 5.63 -23.44
N GLY A 232 -2.77 6.75 -22.74
CA GLY A 232 -4.08 7.25 -22.31
C GLY A 232 -4.84 6.18 -21.52
N ARG A 233 -6.10 5.90 -21.90
CA ARG A 233 -6.96 4.89 -21.25
C ARG A 233 -6.99 3.55 -22.00
N THR A 234 -6.02 3.28 -22.87
CA THR A 234 -5.98 2.02 -23.64
C THR A 234 -5.37 0.88 -22.82
N ALA A 235 -5.50 -0.36 -23.28
CA ALA A 235 -4.79 -1.50 -22.72
C ALA A 235 -3.30 -1.57 -23.16
N LYS A 236 -2.84 -0.64 -24.00
CA LYS A 236 -1.46 -0.59 -24.48
C LYS A 236 -0.58 0.08 -23.45
N LEU A 237 0.45 -0.63 -23.00
CA LEU A 237 1.46 -0.07 -22.11
C LEU A 237 2.28 1.00 -22.86
N HIS A 238 2.63 2.05 -22.13
CA HIS A 238 3.58 3.05 -22.60
C HIS A 238 4.99 2.42 -22.71
N GLU A 239 5.93 3.05 -23.43
CA GLU A 239 7.31 2.54 -23.53
C GLU A 239 7.96 2.46 -22.14
N ASN A 240 7.96 3.58 -21.42
CA ASN A 240 8.25 3.68 -19.99
C ASN A 240 6.98 3.39 -19.19
N CYS A 241 6.83 2.20 -18.62
CA CYS A 241 5.54 1.77 -18.08
C CYS A 241 5.50 1.34 -16.63
N LEU A 242 6.62 0.98 -15.98
CA LEU A 242 6.57 0.47 -14.61
C LEU A 242 7.52 1.24 -13.69
N ASP A 243 7.02 1.62 -12.52
CA ASP A 243 7.80 2.17 -11.41
C ASP A 243 7.09 1.85 -10.09
N ILE A 244 7.76 2.11 -8.96
CA ILE A 244 7.22 1.88 -7.63
C ILE A 244 7.40 3.09 -6.72
N PHE A 245 6.28 3.47 -6.11
CA PHE A 245 6.19 4.42 -5.02
C PHE A 245 5.93 3.67 -3.72
N VAL A 246 6.67 4.00 -2.69
CA VAL A 246 6.50 3.48 -1.34
C VAL A 246 5.98 4.62 -0.49
N TRP A 247 4.84 4.44 0.18
CA TRP A 247 4.37 5.39 1.18
C TRP A 247 4.88 4.96 2.55
N SER A 248 5.41 5.91 3.32
CA SER A 248 5.47 5.71 4.76
C SER A 248 4.06 5.66 5.35
N ASP A 249 3.91 5.00 6.49
CA ASP A 249 2.69 5.01 7.28
C ASP A 249 2.21 6.44 7.55
N PHE A 250 3.12 7.35 7.89
CA PHE A 250 2.79 8.73 8.22
C PHE A 250 2.42 9.52 6.97
N ALA A 251 3.16 9.40 5.86
CA ALA A 251 2.82 10.04 4.59
C ALA A 251 1.44 9.61 4.08
N PHE A 252 1.10 8.32 4.26
CA PHE A 252 -0.17 7.76 3.80
C PHE A 252 -1.39 8.46 4.41
N THR A 253 -1.23 9.06 5.60
CA THR A 253 -2.30 9.84 6.26
C THR A 253 -2.76 11.04 5.43
N ARG A 254 -1.87 11.65 4.63
CA ARG A 254 -2.20 12.82 3.80
C ARG A 254 -3.33 12.55 2.81
N LEU A 255 -3.46 11.30 2.35
CA LEU A 255 -4.49 10.91 1.39
C LEU A 255 -5.91 11.14 1.92
N PHE A 256 -6.14 11.00 3.23
CA PHE A 256 -7.46 11.18 3.82
C PHE A 256 -7.55 12.36 4.79
N PHE A 257 -6.46 12.80 5.41
CA PHE A 257 -6.47 14.01 6.24
C PHE A 257 -6.76 15.25 5.39
N ASN A 258 -6.02 15.43 4.29
CA ASN A 258 -6.21 16.58 3.42
C ASN A 258 -7.56 16.51 2.70
N ALA A 259 -7.97 15.31 2.25
CA ALA A 259 -9.27 15.13 1.61
C ALA A 259 -10.44 15.44 2.56
N ALA A 260 -10.36 15.01 3.84
CA ALA A 260 -11.37 15.35 4.84
C ALA A 260 -11.42 16.86 5.12
N ARG A 261 -10.27 17.53 5.24
CA ARG A 261 -10.19 19.00 5.39
C ARG A 261 -10.86 19.74 4.24
N GLU A 262 -10.60 19.31 3.00
CA GLU A 262 -11.23 19.87 1.80
C GLU A 262 -12.73 19.59 1.72
N ALA A 263 -13.19 18.43 2.19
CA ALA A 263 -14.58 18.00 2.14
C ALA A 263 -15.45 18.69 3.21
N LEU A 264 -14.98 18.75 4.46
CA LEU A 264 -15.72 19.35 5.57
C LEU A 264 -15.92 20.86 5.39
N GLY A 265 -14.97 21.55 4.75
CA GLY A 265 -15.16 22.94 4.35
C GLY A 265 -16.30 23.16 3.35
N LYS A 266 -16.79 22.11 2.70
CA LYS A 266 -17.86 22.17 1.67
C LYS A 266 -19.17 21.54 2.13
N LYS A 267 -19.11 20.49 2.96
CA LYS A 267 -20.28 19.72 3.41
C LYS A 267 -20.12 19.38 4.89
N GLN A 268 -21.13 19.69 5.68
CA GLN A 268 -21.23 19.22 7.06
C GLN A 268 -21.78 17.79 7.10
N GLU A 269 -21.06 16.84 6.48
CA GLU A 269 -21.34 15.41 6.57
C GLU A 269 -20.06 14.60 6.86
N ILE A 270 -20.19 13.47 7.56
CA ILE A 270 -19.08 12.54 7.76
C ILE A 270 -18.92 11.67 6.50
N ASP A 271 -17.97 12.06 5.66
CA ASP A 271 -17.61 11.26 4.48
C ASP A 271 -16.64 10.12 4.82
N ARG A 272 -16.25 9.38 3.79
CA ARG A 272 -15.31 8.25 3.90
C ARG A 272 -13.92 8.66 4.42
N TYR A 273 -13.46 9.88 4.13
CA TYR A 273 -12.18 10.38 4.60
C TYR A 273 -12.25 10.76 6.08
N GLY A 274 -13.26 11.55 6.47
CA GLY A 274 -13.52 11.92 7.87
C GLY A 274 -13.74 10.69 8.75
N ARG A 275 -14.50 9.70 8.26
CA ARG A 275 -14.66 8.40 8.93
C ARG A 275 -13.34 7.68 9.16
N SER A 276 -12.41 7.74 8.20
CA SER A 276 -11.10 7.10 8.34
C SER A 276 -10.23 7.79 9.40
N ILE A 277 -10.35 9.11 9.57
CA ILE A 277 -9.72 9.87 10.67
C ILE A 277 -10.32 9.43 12.01
N ILE A 278 -11.65 9.32 12.08
CA ILE A 278 -12.34 8.87 13.28
C ILE A 278 -11.92 7.45 13.67
N TRP A 279 -11.87 6.52 12.71
CA TRP A 279 -11.39 5.16 12.93
C TRP A 279 -9.97 5.13 13.48
N LEU A 280 -9.03 5.85 12.84
CA LEU A 280 -7.64 5.91 13.29
C LEU A 280 -7.54 6.49 14.71
N SER A 281 -8.21 7.62 14.96
CA SER A 281 -8.20 8.28 16.28
C SER A 281 -8.76 7.37 17.36
N ARG A 282 -9.90 6.73 17.10
CA ARG A 282 -10.55 5.83 18.06
C ARG A 282 -9.68 4.62 18.36
N MET A 283 -9.07 4.02 17.35
CA MET A 283 -8.18 2.86 17.52
C MET A 283 -6.95 3.21 18.38
N LEU A 284 -6.34 4.37 18.15
CA LEU A 284 -5.19 4.83 18.94
C LEU A 284 -5.58 5.20 20.37
N LEU A 285 -6.75 5.81 20.57
CA LEU A 285 -7.27 6.11 21.90
C LEU A 285 -7.57 4.83 22.70
N ASP A 286 -8.26 3.85 22.10
CA ASP A 286 -8.55 2.57 22.75
C ASP A 286 -7.25 1.81 23.08
N PHE A 287 -6.24 1.87 22.21
CA PHE A 287 -4.92 1.33 22.51
C PHE A 287 -4.27 2.02 23.70
N ALA A 288 -4.29 3.35 23.75
CA ALA A 288 -3.65 4.09 24.81
C ALA A 288 -4.30 3.88 26.19
N LEU A 289 -5.63 3.66 26.21
CA LEU A 289 -6.38 3.42 27.44
C LEU A 289 -6.35 1.96 27.90
N GLU A 290 -6.49 1.02 26.97
CA GLU A 290 -6.74 -0.40 27.29
C GLU A 290 -5.60 -1.33 26.85
N GLY A 291 -4.57 -0.80 26.18
CA GLY A 291 -3.45 -1.55 25.61
C GLY A 291 -3.82 -2.39 24.38
N ARG A 292 -5.06 -2.29 23.87
CA ARG A 292 -5.57 -3.11 22.76
C ARG A 292 -6.55 -2.36 21.86
N ILE A 293 -6.59 -2.77 20.59
CA ILE A 293 -7.47 -2.18 19.56
C ILE A 293 -8.65 -3.12 19.25
N PRO A 294 -9.90 -2.74 19.58
CA PRO A 294 -11.11 -3.45 19.19
C PRO A 294 -11.56 -3.10 17.76
N HIS A 295 -10.67 -3.33 16.78
CA HIS A 295 -10.85 -2.84 15.40
C HIS A 295 -12.18 -3.25 14.76
N ALA A 296 -12.63 -4.49 14.97
CA ALA A 296 -13.84 -5.01 14.33
C ALA A 296 -15.09 -4.27 14.81
N ASP A 297 -15.16 -3.97 16.11
CA ASP A 297 -16.25 -3.23 16.71
C ASP A 297 -16.21 -1.77 16.27
N ILE A 298 -15.03 -1.15 16.22
CA ILE A 298 -14.86 0.23 15.73
C ILE A 298 -15.36 0.36 14.28
N ILE A 299 -14.89 -0.50 13.36
CA ILE A 299 -15.32 -0.46 11.95
C ILE A 299 -16.83 -0.68 11.80
N LYS A 300 -17.40 -1.58 12.61
CA LYS A 300 -18.82 -1.92 12.56
C LYS A 300 -19.71 -0.81 13.12
N THR A 301 -19.34 -0.24 14.27
CA THR A 301 -20.16 0.73 15.00
C THR A 301 -20.02 2.15 14.47
N LEU A 302 -18.83 2.50 13.96
CA LEU A 302 -18.53 3.84 13.44
C LEU A 302 -18.61 3.88 11.91
N ALA A 303 -19.65 3.28 11.35
CA ALA A 303 -19.85 3.21 9.89
C ALA A 303 -20.45 4.50 9.29
N TYR A 304 -21.18 5.30 10.10
CA TYR A 304 -21.83 6.55 9.74
C TYR A 304 -22.61 6.48 8.42
N ASN A 305 -23.53 5.51 8.32
CA ASN A 305 -24.39 5.26 7.16
C ASN A 305 -23.68 4.90 5.84
N ALA A 306 -22.35 4.74 5.85
CA ALA A 306 -21.60 4.33 4.68
C ALA A 306 -21.23 2.83 4.72
N GLN A 307 -21.21 2.19 3.55
CA GLN A 307 -20.66 0.84 3.41
C GLN A 307 -19.20 0.79 3.89
N THR A 308 -18.82 -0.33 4.49
CA THR A 308 -17.49 -0.56 5.07
C THR A 308 -16.63 -1.48 4.20
N ASP A 309 -17.00 -1.71 2.94
CA ASP A 309 -16.18 -2.46 1.96
C ASP A 309 -14.88 -1.71 1.61
N LYS A 310 -14.92 -0.38 1.68
CA LYS A 310 -13.80 0.53 1.42
C LYS A 310 -13.72 1.56 2.55
N ALA A 311 -12.50 1.87 2.97
CA ALA A 311 -12.24 3.02 3.81
C ALA A 311 -12.51 4.29 2.99
N PHE A 312 -11.75 4.49 1.91
CA PHE A 312 -11.91 5.58 0.95
C PHE A 312 -11.29 5.22 -0.42
N ALA A 313 -11.48 6.09 -1.41
CA ALA A 313 -10.77 6.04 -2.68
C ALA A 313 -10.41 7.46 -3.11
N LEU A 314 -9.19 7.67 -3.59
CA LEU A 314 -8.71 8.98 -4.04
C LEU A 314 -8.28 8.88 -5.51
N ASN A 315 -8.79 9.78 -6.35
CA ASN A 315 -8.53 9.76 -7.79
C ASN A 315 -7.16 10.39 -8.15
N GLY A 316 -6.77 10.21 -9.40
CA GLY A 316 -5.50 10.68 -9.97
C GLY A 316 -5.28 12.19 -9.85
N ALA A 317 -6.32 12.99 -10.05
CA ALA A 317 -6.22 14.44 -9.92
C ALA A 317 -5.79 14.87 -8.51
N ASN A 318 -6.15 14.07 -7.51
CA ASN A 318 -5.77 14.30 -6.12
C ASN A 318 -4.49 13.59 -5.71
N THR A 319 -4.18 12.39 -6.22
CA THR A 319 -2.93 11.69 -5.88
C THR A 319 -1.70 12.28 -6.56
N ASN A 320 -1.85 12.87 -7.75
CA ASN A 320 -0.75 13.48 -8.50
C ASN A 320 0.04 14.49 -7.65
N ARG A 321 -0.64 15.36 -6.88
CA ARG A 321 0.03 16.37 -6.04
C ARG A 321 1.04 15.80 -5.03
N TYR A 322 0.89 14.53 -4.64
CA TYR A 322 1.79 13.85 -3.71
C TYR A 322 2.86 13.01 -4.41
N MET A 323 2.60 12.57 -5.64
CA MET A 323 3.45 11.63 -6.39
C MET A 323 4.21 12.29 -7.55
N ALA A 324 3.89 13.54 -7.91
CA ALA A 324 4.44 14.21 -9.08
C ALA A 324 5.97 14.31 -9.02
N CYS A 325 6.63 13.55 -9.88
CA CYS A 325 8.08 13.53 -10.06
C CYS A 325 8.43 12.94 -11.43
N THR A 326 9.72 12.92 -11.76
CA THR A 326 10.22 12.36 -13.02
C THR A 326 9.82 10.90 -13.20
N GLU A 327 9.86 10.08 -12.14
CA GLU A 327 9.47 8.67 -12.19
C GLU A 327 7.97 8.45 -12.44
N LEU A 328 7.11 9.40 -12.04
CA LEU A 328 5.69 9.33 -12.37
C LEU A 328 5.46 9.68 -13.84
N THR A 329 6.12 10.73 -14.34
CA THR A 329 6.00 11.14 -15.75
C THR A 329 6.62 10.11 -16.69
N SER A 330 7.80 9.58 -16.36
CA SER A 330 8.53 8.58 -17.14
C SER A 330 9.01 7.42 -16.25
N PRO A 331 8.14 6.41 -16.04
CA PRO A 331 8.48 5.20 -15.27
C PRO A 331 9.77 4.52 -15.76
N ARG A 332 10.61 4.08 -14.82
CA ARG A 332 11.98 3.66 -15.15
C ARG A 332 12.12 2.28 -15.77
N ILE A 333 11.13 1.41 -15.60
CA ILE A 333 11.11 0.07 -16.22
C ILE A 333 10.30 0.13 -17.51
N LYS A 334 10.92 -0.30 -18.61
CA LYS A 334 10.30 -0.31 -19.93
C LYS A 334 9.42 -1.53 -20.15
N LYS A 335 8.51 -1.41 -21.12
CA LYS A 335 7.58 -2.50 -21.46
C LYS A 335 8.27 -3.76 -21.96
N ASP A 336 9.38 -3.63 -22.70
CA ASP A 336 10.16 -4.76 -23.23
C ASP A 336 10.94 -5.52 -22.15
N GLU A 337 11.01 -4.97 -20.93
CA GLU A 337 11.63 -5.61 -19.78
C GLU A 337 10.67 -6.51 -18.99
N ILE A 338 9.37 -6.46 -19.27
CA ILE A 338 8.36 -7.24 -18.52
C ILE A 338 8.62 -8.75 -18.62
N LYS A 339 9.15 -9.22 -19.75
CA LYS A 339 9.60 -10.62 -19.93
C LYS A 339 10.71 -11.07 -18.99
N ASN A 340 11.41 -10.13 -18.34
CA ASN A 340 12.40 -10.43 -17.31
C ASN A 340 11.80 -10.48 -15.89
N ILE A 341 10.50 -10.20 -15.76
CA ILE A 341 9.76 -10.17 -14.49
C ILE A 341 8.74 -11.31 -14.44
N VAL A 342 8.00 -11.50 -15.54
CA VAL A 342 7.08 -12.61 -15.78
C VAL A 342 7.80 -13.61 -16.69
N LEU A 343 8.15 -14.76 -16.14
CA LEU A 343 9.13 -15.69 -16.69
C LEU A 343 8.48 -16.94 -17.29
N GLY A 344 9.17 -17.55 -18.26
CA GLY A 344 8.89 -18.92 -18.71
C GLY A 344 7.47 -19.14 -19.23
N GLY A 345 6.90 -18.17 -19.93
CA GLY A 345 5.52 -18.27 -20.44
C GLY A 345 4.44 -18.10 -19.36
N GLY A 346 4.77 -17.61 -18.17
CA GLY A 346 3.81 -17.45 -17.07
C GLY A 346 2.64 -16.51 -17.38
N GLN A 347 2.79 -15.60 -18.33
CA GLN A 347 1.69 -14.80 -18.85
C GLN A 347 0.54 -15.66 -19.39
N ASN A 348 0.82 -16.88 -19.87
CA ASN A 348 -0.20 -17.80 -20.39
C ASN A 348 -1.11 -18.37 -19.27
N PHE A 349 -0.72 -18.21 -18.01
CA PHE A 349 -1.51 -18.60 -16.84
C PHE A 349 -2.35 -17.45 -16.28
N LEU A 350 -2.23 -16.23 -16.83
CA LEU A 350 -3.05 -15.10 -16.42
C LEU A 350 -4.50 -15.30 -16.84
N SER A 351 -5.43 -14.96 -15.94
CA SER A 351 -6.85 -14.83 -16.25
C SER A 351 -7.23 -13.34 -16.20
N PRO A 352 -7.64 -12.71 -17.31
CA PRO A 352 -7.81 -11.26 -17.42
C PRO A 352 -9.06 -10.76 -16.70
N GLU A 353 -9.03 -10.76 -15.36
CA GLU A 353 -10.09 -10.17 -14.53
C GLU A 353 -9.75 -8.76 -14.02
N ARG A 354 -8.47 -8.39 -14.04
CA ARG A 354 -8.00 -7.04 -13.68
C ARG A 354 -7.37 -6.38 -14.89
N ARG A 355 -7.35 -5.05 -14.86
CA ARG A 355 -6.91 -4.24 -16.00
C ARG A 355 -5.42 -4.46 -16.34
N PHE A 356 -4.57 -4.73 -15.36
CA PHE A 356 -3.16 -5.01 -15.61
C PHE A 356 -2.96 -6.38 -16.26
N ASP A 357 -3.58 -7.44 -15.72
CA ASP A 357 -3.60 -8.78 -16.31
C ASP A 357 -4.06 -8.74 -17.77
N ALA A 358 -5.15 -8.00 -18.03
CA ALA A 358 -5.66 -7.78 -19.38
C ALA A 358 -4.68 -6.99 -20.27
N ALA A 359 -3.99 -5.99 -19.72
CA ALA A 359 -2.97 -5.26 -20.45
C ALA A 359 -1.79 -6.17 -20.84
N LEU A 360 -1.33 -7.06 -19.95
CA LEU A 360 -0.27 -8.01 -20.29
C LEU A 360 -0.69 -8.97 -21.41
N LEU A 361 -1.90 -9.54 -21.31
CA LEU A 361 -2.43 -10.48 -22.31
C LEU A 361 -2.78 -9.84 -23.66
N SER A 362 -3.15 -8.56 -23.66
CA SER A 362 -3.50 -7.84 -24.90
C SER A 362 -2.29 -7.38 -25.71
N ASN A 363 -1.07 -7.54 -25.18
CA ASN A 363 0.18 -7.13 -25.82
C ASN A 363 1.16 -8.33 -25.83
N PRO A 364 0.88 -9.41 -26.58
CA PRO A 364 1.72 -10.61 -26.59
C PRO A 364 3.16 -10.35 -27.02
N GLU A 365 3.41 -9.27 -27.76
CA GLU A 365 4.75 -8.84 -28.18
C GLU A 365 5.67 -8.48 -27.01
N LEU A 366 5.13 -8.24 -25.81
CA LEU A 366 5.90 -8.01 -24.59
C LEU A 366 6.80 -9.20 -24.22
N PHE A 367 6.45 -10.40 -24.71
CA PHE A 367 7.09 -11.66 -24.35
C PHE A 367 7.87 -12.32 -25.50
N ASN A 368 8.06 -11.59 -26.61
CA ASN A 368 8.85 -12.03 -27.76
C ASN A 368 10.36 -11.81 -27.57
#